data_AF-A0A168KV59-F1
#
_entry.id   AF-A0A168KV59-F1
#
_cell.length_a   1.000
_cell.length_b   1.000
_cell.length_c   1.000
_cell.angle_alpha   90.00
_cell.angle_beta   90.00
_cell.angle_gamma   90.00
#
_symmetry.space_group_name_H-M   'P 1'
#
loop_
_entity.id
_entity.type
_entity.pdbx_description
1 polymer ?
#
loop_
_entity_poly.entity_id
_entity_poly.type
_entity_poly.pdbx_seq_one_letter_code
_entity_poly.pdbx_strand_id
1 'polypeptide(L)'
;MNSAYLTTLPREIMRSKAGFPTNGRSFYLARAALDPHTSISKKLFPGIGEWHDRLAEKGLNPDNNDPLQPIVAANAFVQVILMLRKTF
;
A
#
# COMPACT_ATOMS: atom_id res chain seq x y z
N MET A 1 -22.00 -0.89 0.40
CA MET A 1 -20.89 -0.40 -0.45
C MET A 1 -20.43 -1.55 -1.33
N ASN A 2 -20.76 -1.48 -2.62
CA ASN A 2 -20.44 -2.51 -3.58
C ASN A 2 -18.91 -2.57 -3.75
N SER A 3 -18.35 -3.76 -3.58
CA SER A 3 -16.93 -4.04 -3.75
C SER A 3 -16.53 -3.78 -5.21
N ALA A 4 -16.14 -2.55 -5.52
CA ALA A 4 -15.43 -2.24 -6.74
C ALA A 4 -14.05 -2.87 -6.61
N TYR A 5 -13.89 -4.06 -7.19
CA TYR A 5 -12.61 -4.73 -7.26
C TYR A 5 -11.69 -3.95 -8.19
N LEU A 6 -10.39 -3.90 -7.87
CA LEU A 6 -9.33 -3.39 -8.74
C LEU A 6 -9.20 -4.16 -10.07
N THR A 7 -9.94 -5.26 -10.25
CA THR A 7 -9.85 -6.15 -11.40
C THR A 7 -11.22 -6.67 -11.81
N THR A 8 -11.40 -6.98 -13.09
CA THR A 8 -12.60 -7.63 -13.65
C THR A 8 -12.74 -9.11 -13.27
N LEU A 9 -11.82 -9.66 -12.46
CA LEU A 9 -11.80 -11.07 -12.13
C LEU A 9 -12.74 -11.39 -10.95
N PRO A 10 -13.55 -12.47 -11.06
CA PRO A 10 -14.28 -13.00 -9.93
C PRO A 10 -13.38 -13.26 -8.72
N ARG A 11 -13.87 -12.91 -7.52
CA ARG A 11 -13.17 -13.14 -6.23
C ARG A 11 -12.62 -14.57 -6.12
N GLU A 12 -13.40 -15.53 -6.59
CA GLU A 12 -13.08 -16.95 -6.59
C GLU A 12 -11.82 -17.28 -7.42
N ILE A 13 -11.72 -16.70 -8.61
CA ILE A 13 -10.58 -16.88 -9.52
C ILE A 13 -9.31 -16.24 -8.94
N MET A 14 -9.44 -15.08 -8.29
CA MET A 14 -8.31 -14.43 -7.64
C MET A 14 -7.77 -15.29 -6.48
N ARG A 15 -8.65 -15.96 -5.73
CA ARG A 15 -8.27 -16.85 -4.62
C ARG A 15 -7.54 -18.08 -5.08
N SER A 16 -8.11 -18.80 -6.05
CA SER A 16 -7.50 -20.03 -6.56
C SER A 16 -6.12 -19.75 -7.16
N LYS A 17 -5.96 -18.65 -7.91
CA LYS A 17 -4.65 -18.23 -8.44
C LYS A 17 -3.63 -17.88 -7.37
N ALA A 18 -4.06 -17.34 -6.24
CA ALA A 18 -3.19 -16.98 -5.12
C ALA A 18 -2.97 -18.14 -4.13
N GLY A 19 -3.46 -19.35 -4.42
CA GLY A 19 -3.30 -20.53 -3.57
C GLY A 19 -4.22 -20.58 -2.34
N PHE A 20 -5.26 -19.75 -2.30
CA PHE A 20 -6.24 -19.72 -1.21
C PHE A 20 -7.45 -20.62 -1.50
N PRO A 21 -8.14 -21.12 -0.47
CA PRO A 21 -9.41 -21.83 -0.65
C PRO A 21 -10.45 -20.94 -1.33
N THR A 22 -11.07 -21.48 -2.37
CA THR A 22 -12.16 -20.89 -3.15
C THR A 22 -13.25 -20.26 -2.27
N ASN A 23 -13.70 -21.00 -1.25
CA ASN A 23 -14.80 -20.64 -0.35
C ASN A 23 -14.35 -20.10 1.03
N GLY A 24 -13.06 -19.79 1.22
CA GLY A 24 -12.53 -19.28 2.50
C GLY A 24 -13.06 -17.89 2.87
N ARG A 25 -13.08 -17.54 4.16
CA ARG A 25 -13.55 -16.19 4.58
C ARG A 25 -12.44 -15.12 4.48
N SER A 26 -11.18 -15.49 4.67
CA SER A 26 -10.04 -14.55 4.71
C SER A 26 -9.03 -14.81 3.58
N PHE A 27 -8.36 -13.73 3.16
CA PHE A 27 -7.19 -13.74 2.26
C PHE A 27 -5.87 -13.67 3.02
N TYR A 28 -5.91 -13.80 4.35
CA TYR A 28 -4.77 -13.52 5.20
C TYR A 28 -4.12 -14.84 5.62
N LEU A 29 -2.85 -15.00 5.26
CA LEU A 29 -1.99 -15.98 5.90
C LEU A 29 -1.57 -15.41 7.26
N ALA A 30 -1.54 -16.24 8.30
CA ALA A 30 -1.03 -15.88 9.62
C ALA A 30 0.51 -15.75 9.62
N ARG A 31 1.08 -15.00 8.66
CA ARG A 31 2.49 -14.64 8.71
C ARG A 31 2.67 -13.58 9.80
N ALA A 32 3.44 -13.99 10.80
CA ALA A 32 3.92 -13.29 11.99
C ALA A 32 3.34 -11.90 12.25
N ALA A 33 2.53 -11.84 13.32
CA ALA A 33 1.95 -10.65 13.93
C ALA A 33 2.98 -9.74 14.64
N LEU A 34 4.20 -9.63 14.11
CA LEU A 34 5.26 -8.79 14.64
C LEU A 34 5.52 -7.66 13.66
N ASP A 35 5.18 -6.44 14.07
CA ASP A 35 5.59 -5.24 13.33
C ASP A 35 7.12 -5.26 13.20
N PRO A 36 7.67 -5.10 11.97
CA PRO A 36 9.11 -5.07 11.79
C PRO A 36 9.70 -3.89 12.56
N HIS A 37 10.86 -4.10 13.18
CA HIS A 37 11.53 -3.04 13.93
C HIS A 37 11.72 -1.79 13.05
N THR A 38 11.37 -0.61 13.59
CA THR A 38 11.27 0.64 12.81
C THR A 38 12.54 0.95 12.00
N SER A 39 13.72 0.64 12.53
CA SER A 39 15.00 0.85 11.84
C SER A 39 15.19 -0.02 10.59
N ILE A 40 14.65 -1.24 10.59
CA ILE A 40 14.69 -2.17 9.44
C ILE A 40 13.66 -1.72 8.42
N SER A 41 12.43 -1.40 8.87
CA SER A 41 11.36 -0.95 7.97
C SER A 41 11.74 0.34 7.22
N LYS A 42 12.45 1.28 7.87
CA LYS A 42 12.91 2.54 7.24
C LYS A 42 13.96 2.33 6.13
N LYS A 43 14.66 1.20 6.11
CA LYS A 43 15.59 0.86 5.01
C LYS A 43 14.84 0.35 3.78
N LEU A 44 13.64 -0.17 3.95
CA LEU A 44 12.77 -0.61 2.86
C LEU A 44 11.97 0.60 2.37
N PHE A 45 12.21 1.04 1.14
CA PHE A 45 11.63 2.27 0.56
C PHE A 45 11.98 3.55 1.35
N PRO A 46 13.26 3.95 1.44
CA PRO A 46 13.72 5.02 2.34
C PRO A 46 13.05 6.39 2.11
N GLY A 47 12.64 6.71 0.88
CA GLY A 47 11.97 7.98 0.58
C GLY A 47 10.48 8.03 0.91
N ILE A 48 9.83 6.90 1.24
CA ILE A 48 8.36 6.85 1.30
C ILE A 48 7.78 7.67 2.46
N GLY A 49 8.51 7.78 3.58
CA GLY A 49 8.07 8.59 4.72
C GLY A 49 8.04 10.08 4.38
N GLU A 50 9.10 10.57 3.72
CA GLU A 50 9.18 11.95 3.26
C GLU A 50 8.06 12.31 2.28
N TRP A 51 7.76 11.42 1.33
CA TRP A 51 6.64 11.62 0.40
C TRP A 51 5.28 11.59 1.09
N HIS A 52 5.09 10.74 2.11
CA HIS A 52 3.86 10.73 2.90
C HIS A 52 3.63 12.05 3.63
N ASP A 53 4.66 12.57 4.29
CA ASP A 53 4.58 13.82 5.05
C ASP A 53 4.37 15.03 4.11
N ARG A 54 5.10 15.08 2.98
CA ARG A 54 4.92 16.11 1.95
C ARG A 54 3.52 16.13 1.35
N LEU A 55 2.94 14.97 1.08
CA LEU A 55 1.60 14.89 0.54
C LEU A 55 0.52 15.27 1.58
N ALA A 56 0.77 15.02 2.87
CA ALA A 56 -0.11 15.45 3.96
C ALA A 56 -0.09 16.98 4.14
N GLU A 57 1.07 17.62 3.94
CA GLU A 57 1.29 19.05 4.13
C GLU A 57 1.09 19.90 2.87
N LYS A 58 0.63 19.32 1.74
CA LYS A 58 0.62 19.97 0.41
C LYS A 58 1.97 20.61 0.06
N GLY A 59 3.05 19.86 0.27
CA GLY A 59 4.41 20.28 0.03
C GLY A 59 4.73 20.58 -1.44
N LEU A 60 5.92 21.11 -1.68
CA LEU A 60 6.42 21.40 -3.03
C LEU A 60 7.16 20.18 -3.61
N ASN A 61 7.15 20.07 -4.94
CA ASN A 61 7.95 19.08 -5.64
C ASN A 61 9.45 19.40 -5.47
N PRO A 62 10.29 18.45 -5.01
CA PRO A 62 11.72 18.69 -4.82
C PRO A 62 12.50 19.03 -6.09
N ASP A 63 11.99 18.61 -7.26
CA ASP A 63 12.71 18.79 -8.53
C ASP A 63 12.49 20.18 -9.14
N ASN A 64 11.34 20.81 -8.88
CA ASN A 64 10.96 22.06 -9.53
C ASN A 64 10.26 23.11 -8.64
N ASN A 65 10.03 22.83 -7.35
CA ASN A 65 9.37 23.70 -6.37
C ASN A 65 7.91 24.05 -6.68
N ASP A 66 7.26 23.36 -7.61
CA ASP A 66 5.84 23.57 -7.88
C ASP A 66 4.97 22.96 -6.77
N PRO A 67 3.77 23.52 -6.50
CA PRO A 67 2.81 22.91 -5.59
C PRO A 67 2.48 21.48 -6.03
N LEU A 68 2.67 20.50 -5.13
CA LEU A 68 2.20 19.15 -5.40
C LEU A 68 0.67 19.19 -5.52
N GLN A 69 0.17 18.86 -6.71
CA GLN A 69 -1.26 18.74 -6.90
C GLN A 69 -1.81 17.69 -5.93
N PRO A 70 -3.00 17.90 -5.35
CA PRO A 70 -3.67 16.89 -4.55
C PRO A 70 -4.09 15.71 -5.45
N ILE A 71 -3.16 14.81 -5.73
CA ILE A 71 -3.36 13.65 -6.60
C ILE A 71 -3.76 12.47 -5.73
N VAL A 72 -5.05 12.12 -5.78
CA VAL A 72 -5.63 10.98 -5.05
C VAL A 72 -4.84 9.69 -5.31
N ALA A 73 -4.38 9.47 -6.55
CA ALA A 73 -3.58 8.31 -6.92
C ALA A 73 -2.20 8.27 -6.22
N ALA A 74 -1.53 9.41 -6.06
CA ALA A 74 -0.23 9.48 -5.40
C ALA A 74 -0.37 9.15 -3.90
N ASN A 75 -1.39 9.71 -3.25
CA ASN A 75 -1.70 9.39 -1.85
C ASN A 75 -2.00 7.91 -1.66
N ALA A 76 -2.85 7.34 -2.52
CA ALA A 76 -3.17 5.91 -2.48
C ALA A 76 -1.92 5.04 -2.72
N PHE A 77 -1.07 5.42 -3.68
CA PHE A 77 0.17 4.70 -3.98
C PHE A 77 1.11 4.70 -2.77
N VAL A 78 1.35 5.86 -2.14
CA VAL A 78 2.21 5.97 -0.95
C VAL A 78 1.67 5.11 0.21
N GLN A 79 0.35 5.10 0.42
CA GLN A 79 -0.29 4.23 1.43
C GLN A 79 -0.08 2.74 1.13
N VAL A 80 -0.20 2.32 -0.13
CA VAL A 80 0.04 0.93 -0.53
C VAL A 80 1.49 0.54 -0.24
N ILE A 81 2.47 1.38 -0.57
CA ILE A 81 3.89 1.09 -0.29
C ILE A 81 4.15 1.02 1.22
N LEU A 82 3.57 1.91 2.03
CA LEU A 82 3.66 1.85 3.50
C LEU A 82 3.07 0.55 4.05
N MET A 83 1.98 0.06 3.47
CA MET A 83 1.38 -1.22 3.86
C MET A 83 2.28 -2.40 3.47
N LEU A 84 2.86 -2.38 2.27
CA LEU A 84 3.83 -3.38 1.82
C LEU A 84 5.06 -3.42 2.74
N ARG A 85 5.53 -2.25 3.19
CA ARG A 85 6.67 -2.12 4.11
C ARG A 85 6.46 -2.79 5.47
N LYS A 86 5.21 -2.97 5.90
CA LYS A 86 4.87 -3.69 7.13
C LYS A 86 4.76 -5.20 6.92
N THR A 87 4.44 -5.62 5.69
CA THR A 87 4.18 -7.03 5.35
C THR A 87 5.40 -7.79 4.82
N PHE A 88 6.45 -7.08 4.38
CA PHE A 88 7.74 -7.62 3.94
C PHE A 88 8.81 -7.38 5.00
#